data_AF-A0A4Q4NP15-F1
#
_entry.id   AF-A0A4Q4NP15-F1
#
_cell.length_a   1.000
_cell.length_b   1.000
_cell.length_c   1.000
_cell.angle_alpha   90.00
_cell.angle_beta   90.00
_cell.angle_gamma   90.00
#
_symmetry.space_group_name_H-M   'P 1'
#
loop_
_entity.id
_entity.type
_entity.pdbx_description
1 polymer ?
#
loop_
_entity_poly.entity_id
_entity_poly.type
_entity_poly.pdbx_seq_one_letter_code
_entity_poly.pdbx_strand_id
1 'polypeptide(L)'
;MLIVAILAVVPGVIPLVVANSTRLWYKAPADSDAWTDAMPIGNGRLGGMVFGIPVQERIQLNEETVWSGSHRDRLNQDSSQTVSEVRDLLTRGQAGDAEKLANLGMMGK
;
A
#
# COMPACT_ATOMS: atom_id res chain seq x y z
N MET A 1 -7.88 -0.49 -73.49
CA MET A 1 -6.52 -0.64 -72.94
C MET A 1 -6.53 0.03 -71.57
N LEU A 2 -7.03 -0.63 -70.51
CA LEU A 2 -6.29 -1.54 -69.60
C LEU A 2 -4.93 -0.92 -69.25
N ILE A 3 -4.68 -0.47 -68.02
CA ILE A 3 -4.34 -1.34 -66.87
C ILE A 3 -4.75 -0.66 -65.55
N VAL A 4 -5.52 -1.39 -64.75
CA VAL A 4 -5.73 -1.15 -63.31
C VAL A 4 -4.57 -1.81 -62.57
N ALA A 5 -3.74 -1.02 -61.87
CA ALA A 5 -2.71 -1.56 -60.98
C ALA A 5 -3.29 -1.66 -59.55
N ILE A 6 -3.73 -2.86 -59.19
CA ILE A 6 -4.07 -3.22 -57.81
C ILE A 6 -2.75 -3.30 -57.04
N LEU A 7 -2.49 -2.31 -56.19
CA LEU A 7 -1.41 -2.38 -55.21
C LEU A 7 -1.90 -3.29 -54.07
N ALA A 8 -1.40 -4.53 -54.06
CA ALA A 8 -1.68 -5.49 -53.00
C ALA A 8 -1.10 -4.96 -51.67
N VAL A 9 -1.98 -4.46 -50.81
CA VAL A 9 -1.66 -4.28 -49.38
C VAL A 9 -1.54 -5.68 -48.80
N VAL A 10 -0.31 -6.18 -48.71
CA VAL A 10 -0.01 -7.31 -47.84
C VAL A 10 -0.34 -6.82 -46.43
N PRO A 11 -1.31 -7.40 -45.71
CA PRO A 11 -1.49 -7.11 -44.31
C PRO A 11 -0.30 -7.75 -43.60
N GLY A 12 0.78 -6.98 -43.48
CA GLY A 12 1.85 -7.30 -42.56
C GLY A 12 1.21 -7.41 -41.19
N VAL A 13 1.19 -8.61 -40.64
CA VAL A 13 0.86 -8.87 -39.25
C VAL A 13 1.75 -7.95 -38.43
N ILE A 14 1.19 -6.85 -37.92
CA ILE A 14 1.87 -6.04 -36.92
C ILE A 14 1.97 -6.98 -35.72
N PRO A 15 3.16 -7.44 -35.30
CA PRO A 15 3.25 -8.15 -34.05
C PRO A 15 2.76 -7.19 -32.97
N LEU A 16 1.68 -7.57 -32.29
CA LEU A 16 1.28 -6.90 -31.06
C LEU A 16 2.41 -7.14 -30.06
N VAL A 17 3.36 -6.20 -30.00
CA VAL A 17 4.35 -6.18 -28.93
C VAL A 17 3.59 -5.81 -27.67
N VAL A 18 3.08 -6.83 -26.97
CA VAL A 18 2.65 -6.67 -25.59
C VAL A 18 3.92 -6.42 -24.81
N ALA A 19 4.22 -5.14 -24.56
CA ALA A 19 5.32 -4.73 -23.71
C ALA A 19 5.00 -5.17 -22.27
N ASN A 20 5.35 -6.41 -21.92
CA ASN A 20 5.37 -6.87 -20.54
C ASN A 20 6.59 -6.25 -19.83
N SER A 21 6.57 -4.92 -19.68
CA SER A 21 7.59 -4.21 -18.90
C SER A 21 7.23 -4.32 -17.43
N THR A 22 7.96 -5.17 -16.70
CA THR A 22 7.94 -5.23 -15.23
C THR A 22 8.84 -4.16 -14.59
N ARG A 23 9.16 -3.10 -15.34
CA ARG A 23 10.08 -2.04 -14.93
C ARG A 23 9.35 -0.72 -14.83
N LEU A 24 9.56 -0.06 -13.69
CA LEU A 24 9.27 1.36 -13.51
C LEU A 24 10.52 2.14 -13.92
N TRP A 25 10.35 3.18 -14.73
CA TRP A 25 11.44 4.04 -15.20
C TRP A 25 10.94 5.48 -15.35
N TYR A 26 11.81 6.44 -15.05
CA TYR A 26 11.47 7.86 -15.02
C TYR A 26 12.55 8.68 -15.72
N LYS A 27 12.16 9.81 -16.29
CA LYS A 27 13.06 10.73 -17.03
C LYS A 27 13.68 11.81 -16.15
N ALA A 28 13.27 11.89 -14.89
CA ALA A 28 13.70 12.91 -13.94
C ALA A 28 13.88 12.25 -12.55
N PRO A 29 14.75 12.81 -11.70
CA PRO A 29 14.84 12.41 -10.30
C PRO A 29 13.53 12.70 -9.56
N ALA A 30 13.35 12.06 -8.40
CA ALA A 30 12.29 12.40 -7.46
C ALA A 30 12.50 13.81 -6.90
N ASP A 31 11.40 14.49 -6.56
CA ASP A 31 11.44 15.75 -5.82
C ASP A 31 12.14 15.52 -4.46
N SER A 32 13.01 16.45 -4.08
CA SER A 32 13.75 16.37 -2.82
C SER A 32 12.86 16.42 -1.57
N ASP A 33 11.62 16.86 -1.66
CA ASP A 33 10.69 16.89 -0.54
C ASP A 33 9.53 15.87 -0.68
N ALA A 34 9.33 15.31 -1.88
CA ALA A 34 8.27 14.33 -2.14
C ALA A 34 8.80 12.89 -2.09
N TRP A 35 8.63 12.24 -0.93
CA TRP A 35 9.01 10.84 -0.73
C TRP A 35 8.29 9.85 -1.66
N THR A 36 7.05 10.14 -2.04
CA THR A 36 6.22 9.29 -2.90
C THR A 36 6.78 9.11 -4.30
N ASP A 37 7.70 9.98 -4.72
CA ASP A 37 8.27 9.98 -6.06
C ASP A 37 9.54 9.10 -6.13
N ALA A 38 10.10 8.71 -4.98
CA ALA A 38 11.30 7.89 -4.89
C ALA A 38 10.99 6.40 -5.12
N MET A 39 11.99 5.63 -5.57
CA MET A 39 11.84 4.21 -5.87
C MET A 39 12.09 3.34 -4.63
N PRO A 40 11.13 2.49 -4.21
CA PRO A 40 11.32 1.59 -3.08
C PRO A 40 12.15 0.36 -3.49
N ILE A 41 13.09 -0.01 -2.62
CA ILE A 41 13.85 -1.27 -2.66
C ILE A 41 13.85 -1.91 -1.27
N GLY A 42 13.98 -3.24 -1.18
CA GLY A 42 14.08 -3.90 0.12
C GLY A 42 14.26 -5.41 0.03
N ASN A 43 14.62 -6.00 1.17
CA ASN A 43 14.83 -7.45 1.32
C ASN A 43 13.92 -8.10 2.38
N GLY A 44 12.83 -7.43 2.75
CA GLY A 44 11.94 -7.83 3.83
C GLY A 44 12.28 -7.16 5.16
N ARG A 45 13.58 -7.02 5.51
CA ARG A 45 14.02 -6.40 6.77
C ARG A 45 14.48 -4.94 6.61
N LEU A 46 15.32 -4.70 5.61
CA LEU A 46 15.81 -3.36 5.26
C LEU A 46 15.03 -2.83 4.06
N GLY A 47 14.68 -1.56 4.13
CA GLY A 47 14.06 -0.80 3.05
C GLY A 47 14.89 0.43 2.67
N GLY A 48 14.82 0.82 1.41
CA GLY A 48 15.47 2.00 0.88
C GLY A 48 14.56 2.72 -0.12
N MET A 49 14.60 4.05 -0.10
CA MET A 49 13.89 4.88 -1.07
C MET A 49 14.92 5.70 -1.84
N VAL A 50 15.07 5.40 -3.13
CA VAL A 50 16.10 5.97 -4.01
C VAL A 50 15.53 7.17 -4.76
N PHE A 51 16.11 8.35 -4.57
CA PHE A 51 15.61 9.59 -5.17
C PHE A 51 16.18 9.88 -6.56
N GLY A 52 17.39 9.39 -6.86
CA GLY A 52 18.01 9.56 -8.18
C GLY A 52 18.59 10.97 -8.41
N ILE A 53 18.76 11.77 -7.36
CA ILE A 53 19.15 13.18 -7.47
C ILE A 53 20.60 13.28 -7.99
N PRO A 54 20.83 13.95 -9.14
CA PRO A 54 22.17 14.15 -9.67
C PRO A 54 23.08 14.90 -8.68
N VAL A 55 24.37 14.57 -8.67
CA VAL A 55 25.42 15.18 -7.81
C VAL A 55 25.29 14.83 -6.31
N GLN A 56 24.09 14.88 -5.74
CA GLN A 56 23.84 14.57 -4.33
C GLN A 56 22.64 13.64 -4.18
N GLU A 57 22.92 12.34 -4.25
CA GLU A 57 21.89 11.32 -4.04
C GLU A 57 21.39 11.32 -2.58
N ARG A 58 20.12 10.97 -2.41
CA ARG A 58 19.54 10.68 -1.11
C ARG A 58 18.90 9.29 -1.16
N ILE A 59 19.35 8.41 -0.28
CA ILE A 59 18.67 7.15 -0.02
C ILE A 59 18.10 7.22 1.40
N GLN A 60 16.77 7.30 1.51
CA GLN A 60 16.14 7.18 2.82
C GLN A 60 16.08 5.70 3.21
N LEU A 61 16.41 5.38 4.45
CA LEU A 61 16.51 4.01 4.95
C LEU A 61 15.41 3.71 5.96
N ASN A 62 14.91 2.47 5.91
CA ASN A 62 14.02 1.89 6.90
C ASN A 62 14.58 0.54 7.37
N GLU A 63 14.28 0.19 8.62
CA GLU A 63 14.57 -1.10 9.21
C GLU A 63 13.29 -1.57 9.93
N GLU A 64 12.84 -2.80 9.65
CA GLU A 64 11.50 -3.28 10.02
C GLU A 64 11.21 -3.27 11.53
N THR A 65 12.23 -3.29 12.38
CA THR A 65 12.11 -3.39 13.84
C THR A 65 12.27 -2.05 14.56
N VAL A 66 12.58 -0.97 13.84
CA VAL A 66 12.72 0.38 14.42
C VAL A 66 11.33 0.97 14.67
N TRP A 67 10.77 0.62 15.82
CA TRP A 67 9.50 1.13 16.34
C TRP A 67 9.73 1.95 17.60
N SER A 68 8.88 2.94 17.81
CA SER A 68 8.85 3.68 19.06
C SER A 68 8.01 2.96 20.11
N GLY A 69 8.35 3.20 21.38
CA GLY A 69 7.66 2.60 22.53
C GLY A 69 8.39 1.41 23.12
N SER A 70 7.81 0.88 24.20
CA SER A 70 8.28 -0.32 24.89
C SER A 70 7.20 -1.40 24.83
N HIS A 71 7.52 -2.57 25.36
CA HIS A 71 6.50 -3.55 25.69
C HIS A 71 5.37 -2.89 26.52
N ARG A 72 4.13 -3.16 26.13
CA ARG A 72 2.92 -2.73 26.83
C ARG A 72 2.00 -3.92 26.99
N ASP A 73 1.58 -4.19 28.21
CA ASP A 73 0.46 -5.11 28.45
C ASP A 73 -0.85 -4.36 28.16
N ARG A 74 -1.46 -4.70 27.02
CA ARG A 74 -2.71 -4.09 26.55
C ARG A 74 -3.93 -4.90 26.95
N LEU A 75 -3.76 -5.95 27.77
CA LEU A 75 -4.85 -6.79 28.21
C LEU A 75 -5.82 -5.98 29.08
N ASN A 76 -7.06 -5.88 28.63
CA ASN A 76 -8.14 -5.36 29.46
C ASN A 76 -8.87 -6.53 30.13
N GLN A 77 -8.72 -6.65 31.44
CA GLN A 77 -9.35 -7.72 32.24
C GLN A 77 -10.88 -7.70 32.18
N ASP A 78 -11.47 -6.52 31.96
CA ASP A 78 -12.92 -6.32 31.92
C ASP A 78 -13.52 -6.81 30.58
N SER A 79 -12.69 -6.89 29.52
CA SER A 79 -13.14 -7.15 28.14
C SER A 79 -13.96 -8.42 27.96
N SER A 80 -13.61 -9.49 28.69
CA SER A 80 -14.33 -10.77 28.57
C SER A 80 -15.76 -10.67 29.07
N GLN A 81 -16.00 -9.92 30.16
CA GLN A 81 -17.34 -9.72 30.70
C GLN A 81 -18.11 -8.74 29.82
N THR A 82 -17.46 -7.64 29.43
CA THR A 82 -18.06 -6.60 28.58
C THR A 82 -18.54 -7.16 27.24
N VAL A 83 -17.79 -8.09 26.62
CA VAL A 83 -18.18 -8.66 25.32
C VAL A 83 -19.54 -9.38 25.37
N SER A 84 -19.87 -10.02 26.49
CA SER A 84 -21.13 -10.74 26.64
C SER A 84 -22.30 -9.75 26.66
N GLU A 85 -22.19 -8.71 27.47
CA GLU A 85 -23.23 -7.70 27.62
C GLU A 85 -23.43 -6.87 26.35
N VAL A 86 -22.34 -6.56 25.63
CA VAL A 86 -22.40 -5.92 24.31
C VAL A 86 -23.18 -6.79 23.30
N ARG A 87 -22.96 -8.11 23.28
CA ARG A 87 -23.72 -9.03 22.41
C ARG A 87 -25.20 -9.05 22.73
N ASP A 88 -25.56 -9.00 24.01
CA ASP A 88 -26.95 -8.96 24.45
C ASP A 88 -27.65 -7.64 24.06
N LEU A 89 -26.94 -6.51 24.17
CA LEU A 89 -27.44 -5.21 23.71
C LEU A 89 -27.67 -5.20 22.19
N LEU A 90 -26.72 -5.76 21.41
CA LEU A 90 -26.85 -5.86 19.95
C LEU A 90 -28.04 -6.74 19.53
N THR A 91 -28.24 -7.88 20.21
CA THR A 91 -29.37 -8.79 19.94
C THR A 91 -30.72 -8.13 20.21
N ARG A 92 -30.76 -7.18 21.15
CA ARG A 92 -31.94 -6.34 21.47
C ARG A 92 -32.10 -5.12 20.56
N GLY A 93 -31.21 -4.92 19.58
CA GLY A 93 -31.22 -3.77 18.68
C GLY A 93 -30.70 -2.47 19.30
N GLN A 94 -30.08 -2.53 20.48
CA GLN A 94 -29.58 -1.36 21.23
C GLN A 94 -28.14 -1.01 20.84
N ALA A 95 -27.93 -0.66 19.56
CA ALA A 95 -26.58 -0.45 19.01
C ALA A 95 -25.79 0.67 19.71
N GLY A 96 -26.44 1.80 20.05
CA GLY A 96 -25.75 2.93 20.68
C GLY A 96 -25.25 2.64 22.10
N ASP A 97 -25.99 1.84 22.88
CA ASP A 97 -25.56 1.44 24.22
C ASP A 97 -24.47 0.36 24.16
N ALA A 98 -24.56 -0.54 23.18
CA ALA A 98 -23.53 -1.52 22.90
C ALA A 98 -22.18 -0.85 22.55
N GLU A 99 -22.19 0.19 21.71
CA GLU A 99 -20.98 0.94 21.33
C GLU A 99 -20.36 1.64 22.54
N LYS A 100 -21.17 2.34 23.34
CA LYS A 100 -20.69 3.01 24.56
C LYS A 100 -20.02 2.02 25.50
N LEU A 101 -20.65 0.88 25.74
CA LEU A 101 -20.14 -0.15 26.65
C LEU A 101 -18.84 -0.78 26.10
N ALA A 102 -18.78 -1.07 24.80
CA ALA A 102 -17.59 -1.59 24.15
C ALA A 102 -16.40 -0.62 24.28
N ASN A 103 -16.62 0.69 24.06
CA ASN A 103 -15.57 1.70 24.19
C ASN A 103 -15.01 1.80 25.62
N LEU A 104 -15.85 1.55 26.64
CA LEU A 104 -15.43 1.61 28.05
C LEU A 104 -14.71 0.33 28.50
N GLY A 105 -15.23 -0.85 28.13
CA GLY A 105 -14.80 -2.11 28.73
C GLY A 105 -13.96 -3.01 27.82
N MET A 106 -13.87 -2.74 26.51
CA MET A 106 -13.16 -3.63 25.56
C MET A 106 -11.86 -3.05 24.99
N MET A 107 -11.61 -1.75 25.18
CA MET A 107 -10.38 -1.11 24.70
C MET A 107 -9.17 -1.57 25.51
N GLY A 108 -8.04 -1.85 24.83
CA GLY A 108 -6.78 -2.20 25.50
C GLY A 108 -6.17 -1.01 26.23
N LYS A 109 -5.59 -1.25 27.41
CA LYS A 109 -4.93 -0.22 28.25
C LYS A 109 -3.54 0.16 27.72
#